data_AF-A0A554MA09-F1
#
_entry.id   AF-A0A554MA09-F1
#
_cell.length_a   1.000
_cell.length_b   1.000
_cell.length_c   1.000
_cell.angle_alpha   90.00
_cell.angle_beta   90.00
_cell.angle_gamma   90.00
#
_symmetry.space_group_name_H-M   'P 1'
#
loop_
_entity.id
_entity.type
_entity.pdbx_description
1 polymer ?
#
loop_
_entity_poly.entity_id
_entity_poly.type
_entity_poly.pdbx_seq_one_letter_code
_entity_poly.pdbx_strand_id
1 'polypeptide(L)'
;MIEDQNQEDDFMEEQSGVKSWIQENLRIIISVAIVIIIAGGIYSYAKRSPADDRLNILDENQLSLDGNVDEMNPEDGNIATEDEDVVIDEEKNNEEKAEPAAQEAEPAKQETAPSADSSKETNDSFIETAQKGDGLTHLARRALADYLEKNPDSQLTAEHKIYIEDYLRKNVSHEGKVLVGSSVEFSKDLINQAIEQSKKLNDNQLKNLQKYSAMVPSLS
;
A
#
# COMPACT_ATOMS: atom_id res chain seq x y z
N MET A 1 21.95 -11.00 75.82
CA MET A 1 20.88 -11.01 74.80
C MET A 1 21.19 -9.88 73.83
N ILE A 2 22.21 -10.08 72.98
CA ILE A 2 22.59 -9.15 71.90
C ILE A 2 23.21 -10.02 70.81
N GLU A 3 22.37 -10.49 69.90
CA GLU A 3 22.71 -11.15 68.62
C GLU A 3 21.44 -11.08 67.78
N ASP A 4 21.36 -10.10 66.87
CA ASP A 4 20.56 -10.07 65.62
C ASP A 4 20.32 -8.63 65.11
N GLN A 5 21.36 -7.98 64.59
CA GLN A 5 21.19 -6.72 63.81
C GLN A 5 22.13 -6.60 62.59
N ASN A 6 23.03 -7.56 62.33
CA ASN A 6 24.06 -7.46 61.29
C ASN A 6 23.71 -8.23 60.00
N GLN A 7 22.44 -8.27 59.58
CA GLN A 7 22.05 -9.06 58.39
C GLN A 7 21.22 -8.27 57.36
N GLU A 8 20.86 -7.01 57.64
CA GLU A 8 20.04 -6.20 56.74
C GLU A 8 20.84 -5.17 55.91
N ASP A 9 22.07 -4.81 56.33
CA ASP A 9 22.89 -3.83 55.61
C ASP A 9 23.67 -4.44 54.42
N ASP A 10 24.03 -5.73 54.46
CA ASP A 10 24.76 -6.40 53.38
C ASP A 10 23.91 -6.61 52.10
N PHE A 11 22.58 -6.61 52.22
CA PHE A 11 21.67 -6.90 51.09
C PHE A 11 21.35 -5.67 50.22
N MET A 12 21.55 -4.46 50.75
CA MET A 12 21.22 -3.20 50.05
C MET A 12 22.40 -2.64 49.24
N GLU A 13 23.65 -2.95 49.60
CA GLU A 13 24.85 -2.51 48.86
C GLU A 13 25.10 -3.31 47.57
N GLU A 14 24.67 -4.58 47.56
CA GLU A 14 24.82 -5.51 46.44
C GLU A 14 24.02 -5.08 45.19
N GLN A 15 22.86 -4.44 45.37
CA GLN A 15 22.02 -3.99 44.25
C GLN A 15 22.61 -2.81 43.46
N SER A 16 23.37 -1.93 44.10
CA SER A 16 24.05 -0.82 43.40
C SER A 16 25.20 -1.30 42.52
N GLY A 17 25.98 -2.26 43.02
CA GLY A 17 27.12 -2.83 42.28
C GLY A 17 26.68 -3.57 41.02
N VAL A 18 25.62 -4.37 41.11
CA VAL A 18 25.07 -5.12 39.97
C VAL A 18 24.54 -4.18 38.88
N LYS A 19 23.91 -3.06 39.24
CA LYS A 19 23.40 -2.08 38.25
C LYS A 19 24.53 -1.36 37.51
N SER A 20 25.61 -0.97 38.18
CA SER A 20 26.78 -0.36 37.53
C SER A 20 27.47 -1.36 36.59
N TRP A 21 27.68 -2.58 37.07
CA TRP A 21 28.29 -3.65 36.28
C TRP A 21 27.47 -4.01 35.03
N ILE A 22 26.14 -4.05 35.12
CA ILE A 22 25.26 -4.29 33.97
C ILE A 22 25.33 -3.12 32.97
N GLN A 23 25.39 -1.87 33.42
CA GLN A 23 25.50 -0.72 32.53
C GLN A 23 26.83 -0.68 31.79
N GLU A 24 27.93 -0.96 32.48
CA GLU A 24 29.27 -1.00 31.90
C GLU A 24 29.44 -2.16 30.92
N ASN A 25 28.81 -3.30 31.20
CA ASN A 25 28.90 -4.52 30.39
C ASN A 25 27.65 -4.78 29.53
N LEU A 26 26.79 -3.77 29.34
CA LEU A 26 25.50 -3.91 28.66
C LEU A 26 25.65 -4.52 27.26
N ARG A 27 26.70 -4.15 26.52
CA ARG A 27 27.00 -4.71 25.19
C ARG A 27 27.30 -6.20 25.23
N ILE A 28 28.06 -6.65 26.23
CA ILE A 28 28.40 -8.06 26.43
C ILE A 28 27.16 -8.84 26.86
N ILE A 29 26.39 -8.30 27.80
CA ILE A 29 25.15 -8.92 28.29
C ILE A 29 24.12 -9.06 27.17
N ILE A 30 23.94 -8.03 26.33
CA ILE A 30 23.06 -8.09 25.16
C ILE A 30 23.51 -9.18 24.18
N SER A 31 24.82 -9.31 23.92
CA SER A 31 25.35 -10.34 23.02
C SER A 31 25.06 -11.76 23.52
N VAL A 32 25.20 -12.01 24.82
CA VAL A 32 24.90 -13.30 25.45
C VAL A 32 23.39 -13.57 25.44
N ALA A 33 22.56 -12.56 25.69
CA ALA A 33 21.10 -12.69 25.67
C ALA A 33 20.58 -13.10 24.28
N ILE A 34 21.12 -12.54 23.19
CA ILE A 34 20.75 -12.91 21.82
C ILE A 34 21.06 -14.39 21.54
N VAL A 35 22.23 -14.88 21.97
CA VAL A 35 22.60 -16.30 21.81
C VAL A 35 21.64 -17.21 22.57
N ILE A 36 21.25 -16.83 23.80
CA ILE A 36 20.26 -17.57 24.59
C ILE A 36 18.89 -17.57 23.91
N ILE A 37 18.47 -16.46 23.32
CA ILE A 37 17.19 -16.36 22.58
C ILE A 37 17.20 -17.28 21.35
N ILE A 38 18.30 -17.33 20.59
CA ILE A 38 18.41 -18.21 19.42
C ILE A 38 18.38 -19.68 19.85
N ALA A 39 19.17 -20.05 20.86
CA ALA A 39 19.20 -21.40 21.39
C ALA A 39 17.84 -21.82 21.98
N GLY A 40 17.18 -20.91 22.72
CA GLY A 40 15.84 -21.09 23.28
C GLY A 40 14.76 -21.15 22.20
N GLY A 41 14.91 -20.39 21.12
CA GLY A 41 14.02 -20.40 19.96
C GLY A 41 14.07 -21.73 19.23
N ILE A 42 15.26 -22.27 18.96
CA ILE A 42 15.43 -23.60 18.36
C ILE A 42 14.88 -24.69 19.29
N TYR A 43 15.13 -24.59 20.59
CA TYR A 43 14.57 -25.52 21.58
C TYR A 43 13.03 -25.46 21.65
N SER A 44 12.46 -24.25 21.59
CA SER A 44 11.00 -24.03 21.58
C SER A 44 10.34 -24.58 20.32
N TYR A 45 10.99 -24.38 19.17
CA TYR A 45 10.52 -24.90 17.89
C TYR A 45 10.56 -26.43 17.85
N ALA A 46 11.63 -27.05 18.37
CA ALA A 46 11.78 -28.50 18.40
C ALA A 46 10.76 -29.22 19.30
N LYS A 47 10.09 -28.52 20.23
CA LYS A 47 9.04 -29.11 21.09
C LYS A 47 7.64 -29.06 20.48
N ARG A 48 7.48 -28.48 19.28
CA ARG A 48 6.29 -28.67 18.45
C ARG A 48 6.59 -29.77 17.42
N SER A 49 6.34 -31.02 17.79
CA SER A 49 6.37 -32.12 16.83
C SER A 49 5.34 -31.87 15.71
N PRO A 50 5.65 -32.21 14.45
CA PRO A 50 4.73 -32.08 13.33
C PRO A 50 3.58 -33.07 13.50
N ALA A 51 2.37 -32.55 13.65
CA ALA A 51 1.14 -33.30 13.50
C ALA A 51 0.34 -32.66 12.36
N ASP A 52 -0.08 -33.52 11.43
CA ASP A 52 -0.98 -33.28 10.30
C ASP A 52 -0.42 -32.61 9.04
N ASP A 53 0.60 -33.25 8.46
CA ASP A 53 0.68 -33.43 7.01
C ASP A 53 0.35 -34.89 6.69
N ARG A 54 -0.94 -35.20 6.58
CA ARG A 54 -1.43 -36.48 6.04
C ARG A 54 -2.44 -36.22 4.93
N LEU A 55 -1.90 -36.25 3.71
CA LEU A 55 -2.42 -36.99 2.56
C LEU A 55 -3.95 -36.98 2.38
N ASN A 56 -4.43 -36.11 1.50
CA ASN A 56 -5.68 -36.35 0.79
C ASN A 56 -5.42 -36.28 -0.71
N ILE A 57 -4.81 -37.35 -1.24
CA ILE A 57 -4.77 -37.65 -2.67
C ILE A 57 -5.23 -39.11 -2.82
N LEU A 58 -6.19 -39.29 -3.73
CA LEU A 58 -6.85 -40.52 -4.20
C LEU A 58 -8.08 -41.00 -3.42
N ASP A 59 -9.25 -40.55 -3.89
CA ASP A 59 -10.35 -41.49 -4.15
C ASP A 59 -10.96 -41.16 -5.53
N GLU A 60 -10.47 -41.83 -6.56
CA GLU A 60 -11.22 -42.07 -7.79
C GLU A 60 -12.10 -43.29 -7.53
N ASN A 61 -13.41 -43.10 -7.46
CA ASN A 61 -14.32 -44.06 -8.04
C ASN A 61 -15.53 -43.38 -8.66
N GLN A 62 -15.69 -43.65 -9.94
CA GLN A 62 -16.76 -43.20 -10.83
C GLN A 62 -18.14 -43.60 -10.28
N LEU A 63 -19.15 -42.78 -10.52
CA LEU A 63 -20.30 -43.22 -11.32
C LEU A 63 -21.08 -42.03 -11.90
N SER A 64 -21.27 -42.13 -13.21
CA SER A 64 -22.03 -41.29 -14.14
C SER A 64 -23.54 -41.15 -13.84
N LEU A 65 -24.09 -39.93 -14.03
CA LEU A 65 -25.44 -39.64 -14.53
C LEU A 65 -25.50 -38.12 -14.84
N ASP A 66 -25.31 -37.69 -16.08
CA ASP A 66 -26.32 -37.46 -17.13
C ASP A 66 -27.40 -36.40 -16.79
N GLY A 67 -27.52 -35.40 -17.68
CA GLY A 67 -28.73 -34.60 -17.88
C GLY A 67 -28.85 -33.22 -17.20
N ASN A 68 -28.30 -32.17 -17.83
CA ASN A 68 -28.99 -30.94 -18.27
C ASN A 68 -28.08 -29.71 -18.26
N VAL A 69 -27.66 -29.31 -19.46
CA VAL A 69 -27.17 -27.96 -19.75
C VAL A 69 -28.15 -27.39 -20.78
N ASP A 70 -29.24 -26.80 -20.30
CA ASP A 70 -30.11 -25.99 -21.15
C ASP A 70 -29.49 -24.59 -21.31
N GLU A 71 -28.87 -24.42 -22.46
CA GLU A 71 -29.22 -23.37 -23.43
C GLU A 71 -29.20 -21.90 -22.94
N MET A 72 -28.05 -21.25 -23.11
CA MET A 72 -27.97 -19.79 -23.30
C MET A 72 -28.49 -19.45 -24.70
N ASN A 73 -29.66 -18.83 -24.76
CA ASN A 73 -30.15 -18.10 -25.93
C ASN A 73 -29.79 -16.61 -25.81
N PRO A 74 -29.09 -16.00 -26.78
CA PRO A 74 -29.04 -14.57 -26.96
C PRO A 74 -29.81 -14.17 -28.22
N GLU A 75 -31.06 -13.73 -28.09
CA GLU A 75 -31.73 -12.98 -29.15
C GLU A 75 -32.44 -11.73 -28.59
N ASP A 76 -31.82 -10.60 -28.90
CA ASP A 76 -32.35 -9.51 -29.72
C ASP A 76 -33.72 -8.87 -29.39
N GLY A 77 -33.68 -7.54 -29.34
CA GLY A 77 -34.78 -6.64 -29.72
C GLY A 77 -35.91 -6.42 -28.73
N ASN A 78 -35.92 -5.25 -28.07
CA ASN A 78 -36.97 -4.29 -28.43
C ASN A 78 -36.69 -2.84 -28.00
N ILE A 79 -36.97 -1.97 -28.96
CA ILE A 79 -37.00 -0.51 -28.94
C ILE A 79 -38.43 -0.09 -28.63
N ALA A 80 -38.62 0.85 -27.69
CA ALA A 80 -39.74 1.81 -27.62
C ALA A 80 -39.29 2.91 -26.63
N THR A 81 -38.82 4.09 -27.05
CA THR A 81 -39.60 5.28 -27.48
C THR A 81 -40.86 5.52 -26.66
N GLU A 82 -40.78 6.46 -25.73
CA GLU A 82 -41.87 7.37 -25.38
C GLU A 82 -41.23 8.70 -24.91
N ASP A 83 -41.38 9.70 -25.78
CA ASP A 83 -41.13 11.12 -25.54
C ASP A 83 -42.23 11.70 -24.64
N GLU A 84 -41.85 12.53 -23.66
CA GLU A 84 -42.66 13.69 -23.21
C GLU A 84 -41.71 14.83 -22.81
N ASP A 85 -41.40 15.63 -23.82
CA ASP A 85 -41.62 17.08 -23.90
C ASP A 85 -41.69 17.90 -22.60
N VAL A 86 -40.68 18.76 -22.38
CA VAL A 86 -40.87 20.08 -21.75
C VAL A 86 -40.06 21.12 -22.54
N VAL A 87 -40.79 21.83 -23.40
CA VAL A 87 -40.42 23.09 -24.05
C VAL A 87 -40.60 24.24 -23.07
N ILE A 88 -39.59 25.07 -22.81
CA ILE A 88 -39.64 26.55 -22.68
C ILE A 88 -38.21 27.06 -22.97
N ASP A 89 -37.88 27.40 -24.21
CA ASP A 89 -38.05 28.70 -24.91
C ASP A 89 -36.76 29.53 -24.87
N GLU A 90 -36.24 29.76 -26.07
CA GLU A 90 -35.05 30.54 -26.40
C GLU A 90 -35.41 32.03 -26.41
N GLU A 91 -34.57 32.88 -25.84
CA GLU A 91 -34.50 34.26 -26.30
C GLU A 91 -33.06 34.62 -26.67
N LYS A 92 -32.86 34.72 -28.00
CA LYS A 92 -31.70 35.31 -28.66
C LYS A 92 -31.48 36.74 -28.17
N ASN A 93 -30.21 37.11 -27.95
CA ASN A 93 -29.71 38.29 -28.64
C ASN A 93 -28.23 38.14 -28.98
N ASN A 94 -27.92 38.45 -30.24
CA ASN A 94 -26.61 38.42 -30.87
C ASN A 94 -26.16 39.87 -31.00
N GLU A 95 -24.98 40.22 -30.52
CA GLU A 95 -24.25 41.38 -31.04
C GLU A 95 -22.74 41.14 -30.91
N GLU A 96 -22.13 41.06 -32.09
CA GLU A 96 -20.71 40.92 -32.34
C GLU A 96 -20.00 42.28 -32.17
N LYS A 97 -18.70 42.20 -31.83
CA LYS A 97 -17.60 43.11 -32.19
C LYS A 97 -17.04 44.01 -31.06
N ALA A 98 -15.87 43.63 -30.57
CA ALA A 98 -14.59 44.33 -30.83
C ALA A 98 -13.52 43.90 -29.80
N GLU A 99 -12.43 43.27 -30.28
CA GLU A 99 -11.09 43.44 -29.69
C GLU A 99 -10.71 44.94 -29.69
N PRO A 100 -9.90 45.46 -28.76
CA PRO A 100 -8.61 44.85 -28.39
C PRO A 100 -8.20 44.99 -26.91
N ALA A 101 -7.17 44.23 -26.51
CA ALA A 101 -6.01 44.68 -25.71
C ALA A 101 -5.58 43.71 -24.60
N ALA A 102 -4.26 43.71 -24.42
CA ALA A 102 -3.50 43.34 -23.23
C ALA A 102 -3.29 41.85 -22.98
N GLN A 103 -2.14 41.39 -23.48
CA GLN A 103 -1.32 40.37 -22.82
C GLN A 103 -1.20 40.70 -21.33
N GLU A 104 -1.84 39.89 -20.49
CA GLU A 104 -1.57 39.85 -19.06
C GLU A 104 -1.29 38.40 -18.69
N ALA A 105 -0.11 38.21 -18.08
CA ALA A 105 0.50 36.93 -17.81
C ALA A 105 -0.38 36.08 -16.89
N GLU A 106 -0.77 34.89 -17.38
CA GLU A 106 -1.28 33.82 -16.54
C GLU A 106 -0.22 33.45 -15.49
N PRO A 107 -0.54 33.44 -14.18
CA PRO A 107 0.34 32.82 -13.20
C PRO A 107 0.26 31.32 -13.43
N ALA A 108 1.37 30.77 -13.96
CA ALA A 108 1.66 29.36 -14.00
C ALA A 108 1.29 28.73 -12.65
N LYS A 109 0.31 27.82 -12.71
CA LYS A 109 -0.07 26.94 -11.61
C LYS A 109 1.19 26.17 -11.22
N GLN A 110 1.81 26.58 -10.12
CA GLN A 110 2.97 25.93 -9.56
C GLN A 110 2.60 24.47 -9.26
N GLU A 111 3.21 23.59 -10.05
CA GLU A 111 3.45 22.20 -9.73
C GLU A 111 4.15 22.16 -8.37
N THR A 112 3.38 21.85 -7.32
CA THR A 112 3.93 21.59 -5.99
C THR A 112 4.76 20.32 -6.09
N ALA A 113 6.08 20.51 -6.20
CA ALA A 113 7.06 19.48 -5.92
C ALA A 113 6.74 18.79 -4.59
N PRO A 114 6.96 17.46 -4.47
CA PRO A 114 6.81 16.76 -3.20
C PRO A 114 7.69 17.43 -2.15
N SER A 115 7.07 18.01 -1.13
CA SER A 115 7.77 18.59 0.00
C SER A 115 8.54 17.48 0.72
N ALA A 116 9.87 17.58 0.75
CA ALA A 116 10.83 16.58 1.24
C ALA A 116 10.68 16.12 2.70
N ASP A 117 9.66 16.59 3.43
CA ASP A 117 9.35 16.17 4.80
C ASP A 117 8.35 15.01 4.89
N SER A 118 7.66 14.64 3.80
CA SER A 118 6.64 13.58 3.83
C SER A 118 7.18 12.17 3.61
N SER A 119 8.35 12.03 2.99
CA SER A 119 8.80 10.75 2.40
C SER A 119 10.15 10.38 2.97
N LYS A 120 10.26 9.17 3.52
CA LYS A 120 11.49 8.63 4.08
C LYS A 120 11.77 7.28 3.48
N GLU A 121 12.88 7.20 2.74
CA GLU A 121 13.32 5.93 2.20
C GLU A 121 14.22 5.18 3.19
N THR A 122 13.99 3.88 3.31
CA THR A 122 14.84 2.92 4.01
C THR A 122 15.54 2.03 3.00
N ASN A 123 16.35 1.07 3.47
CA ASN A 123 16.98 0.10 2.58
C ASN A 123 15.94 -0.67 1.74
N ASP A 124 14.83 -1.08 2.35
CA ASP A 124 13.87 -2.03 1.76
C ASP A 124 12.47 -1.42 1.52
N SER A 125 12.21 -0.19 1.95
CA SER A 125 10.87 0.41 1.90
C SER A 125 10.87 1.93 1.78
N PHE A 126 9.71 2.48 1.43
CA PHE A 126 9.37 3.90 1.47
C PHE A 126 8.31 4.14 2.53
N ILE A 127 8.58 5.05 3.46
CA ILE A 127 7.67 5.45 4.52
C ILE A 127 7.09 6.80 4.14
N GLU A 128 5.81 6.79 3.77
CA GLU A 128 5.06 7.97 3.36
C GLU A 128 4.17 8.47 4.49
N THR A 129 4.33 9.74 4.84
CA THR A 129 3.55 10.40 5.88
C THR A 129 2.45 11.25 5.26
N ALA A 130 1.21 10.97 5.66
CA ALA A 130 0.04 11.64 5.13
C ALA A 130 -0.06 13.10 5.55
N GLN A 131 -0.27 13.97 4.57
CA GLN A 131 -0.58 15.37 4.75
C GLN A 131 -2.09 15.61 4.64
N LYS A 132 -2.51 16.85 4.84
CA LYS A 132 -3.92 17.24 4.75
C LYS A 132 -4.47 16.94 3.34
N GLY A 133 -5.52 16.13 3.27
CA GLY A 133 -6.15 15.73 2.01
C GLY A 133 -5.54 14.47 1.39
N ASP A 134 -4.45 13.95 1.96
CA ASP A 134 -3.88 12.70 1.51
C ASP A 134 -4.75 11.53 1.97
N GLY A 135 -4.80 10.54 1.09
CA GLY A 135 -5.38 9.24 1.37
C GLY A 135 -4.39 8.17 0.94
N LEU A 136 -4.73 6.92 1.16
CA LEU A 136 -3.80 5.81 0.89
C LEU A 136 -3.36 5.75 -0.57
N THR A 137 -4.27 6.12 -1.48
CA THR A 137 -3.98 6.31 -2.91
C THR A 137 -2.87 7.35 -3.17
N HIS A 138 -2.91 8.50 -2.48
CA HIS A 138 -1.90 9.55 -2.63
C HIS A 138 -0.53 9.10 -2.12
N LEU A 139 -0.50 8.33 -1.03
CA LEU A 139 0.74 7.77 -0.49
C LEU A 139 1.32 6.71 -1.42
N ALA A 140 0.49 5.79 -1.92
CA ALA A 140 0.91 4.78 -2.89
C ALA A 140 1.51 5.41 -4.16
N ARG A 141 0.89 6.50 -4.66
CA ARG A 141 1.41 7.26 -5.80
C ARG A 141 2.79 7.85 -5.53
N ARG A 142 3.00 8.42 -4.34
CA ARG A 142 4.26 9.06 -3.96
C ARG A 142 5.37 8.03 -3.79
N ALA A 143 5.09 6.93 -3.09
CA ALA A 143 6.02 5.81 -2.98
C ALA A 143 6.42 5.24 -4.35
N LEU A 144 5.49 5.14 -5.29
CA LEU A 144 5.80 4.72 -6.66
C LEU A 144 6.67 5.76 -7.39
N ALA A 145 6.36 7.05 -7.26
CA ALA A 145 7.14 8.12 -7.88
C ALA A 145 8.60 8.10 -7.40
N ASP A 146 8.81 8.00 -6.08
CA ASP A 146 10.13 7.93 -5.45
C ASP A 146 10.90 6.68 -5.90
N TYR A 147 10.21 5.55 -6.07
CA TYR A 147 10.82 4.34 -6.63
C TYR A 147 11.28 4.53 -8.09
N LEU A 148 10.43 5.14 -8.92
CA LEU A 148 10.69 5.33 -10.35
C LEU A 148 11.73 6.43 -10.62
N GLU A 149 11.93 7.37 -9.70
CA GLU A 149 13.02 8.36 -9.79
C GLU A 149 14.39 7.67 -9.85
N LYS A 150 14.53 6.54 -9.13
CA LYS A 150 15.75 5.74 -9.08
C LYS A 150 15.79 4.60 -10.09
N ASN A 151 14.61 4.10 -10.46
CA ASN A 151 14.43 2.96 -11.35
C ASN A 151 13.49 3.34 -12.49
N PRO A 152 13.92 4.20 -13.42
CA PRO A 152 13.06 4.66 -14.51
C PRO A 152 12.68 3.49 -15.42
N ASP A 153 11.39 3.37 -15.73
CA ASP A 153 10.85 2.34 -16.60
C ASP A 153 9.94 2.94 -17.67
N SER A 154 10.50 3.13 -18.87
CA SER A 154 9.79 3.72 -20.00
C SER A 154 8.65 2.87 -20.56
N GLN A 155 8.49 1.61 -20.10
CA GLN A 155 7.37 0.76 -20.50
C GLN A 155 6.09 1.06 -19.69
N LEU A 156 6.21 1.78 -18.57
CA LEU A 156 5.07 2.11 -17.72
C LEU A 156 4.32 3.34 -18.23
N THR A 157 3.19 3.09 -18.89
CA THR A 157 2.22 4.14 -19.27
C THR A 157 1.44 4.63 -18.05
N ALA A 158 0.66 5.69 -18.22
CA ALA A 158 -0.21 6.21 -17.17
C ALA A 158 -1.21 5.14 -16.67
N GLU A 159 -1.72 4.28 -17.55
CA GLU A 159 -2.62 3.17 -17.20
C GLU A 159 -1.93 2.14 -16.30
N HIS A 160 -0.68 1.78 -16.61
CA HIS A 160 0.12 0.91 -15.75
C HIS A 160 0.29 1.54 -14.35
N LYS A 161 0.58 2.83 -14.27
CA LYS A 161 0.76 3.56 -13.00
C LYS A 161 -0.53 3.58 -12.17
N ILE A 162 -1.71 3.75 -12.80
CA ILE A 162 -3.01 3.65 -12.10
C ILE A 162 -3.22 2.24 -11.52
N TYR A 163 -2.92 1.20 -12.30
CA TYR A 163 -3.02 -0.17 -11.81
C TYR A 163 -2.09 -0.40 -10.61
N ILE A 164 -0.83 0.04 -10.71
CA ILE A 164 0.17 -0.10 -9.65
C ILE A 164 -0.32 0.60 -8.38
N GLU A 165 -0.80 1.83 -8.49
CA GLU A 165 -1.36 2.60 -7.37
C GLU A 165 -2.50 1.86 -6.66
N ASP A 166 -3.45 1.32 -7.44
CA ASP A 166 -4.57 0.55 -6.90
C ASP A 166 -4.10 -0.76 -6.25
N TYR A 167 -3.12 -1.43 -6.86
CA TYR A 167 -2.53 -2.64 -6.33
C TYR A 167 -1.82 -2.38 -4.99
N LEU A 168 -0.96 -1.36 -4.93
CA LEU A 168 -0.31 -0.95 -3.68
C LEU A 168 -1.33 -0.60 -2.61
N ARG A 169 -2.40 0.10 -2.98
CA ARG A 169 -3.47 0.48 -2.05
C ARG A 169 -4.16 -0.73 -1.41
N LYS A 170 -4.35 -1.80 -2.17
CA LYS A 170 -5.05 -3.01 -1.73
C LYS A 170 -4.15 -3.97 -0.94
N ASN A 171 -2.85 -3.93 -1.17
CA ASN A 171 -1.92 -4.93 -0.67
C ASN A 171 -0.96 -4.39 0.41
N VAL A 172 -1.01 -3.10 0.73
CA VAL A 172 -0.25 -2.55 1.85
C VAL A 172 -0.90 -2.91 3.19
N SER A 173 -0.07 -3.22 4.18
CA SER A 173 -0.49 -3.52 5.56
C SER A 173 -0.89 -2.25 6.31
N HIS A 174 -2.00 -1.64 5.92
CA HIS A 174 -2.59 -0.50 6.62
C HIS A 174 -4.08 -0.71 6.84
N GLU A 175 -4.50 -0.66 8.10
CA GLU A 175 -5.90 -0.81 8.49
C GLU A 175 -6.54 0.53 8.80
N GLY A 176 -7.76 0.73 8.30
CA GLY A 176 -8.57 1.90 8.61
C GLY A 176 -8.33 3.08 7.67
N LYS A 177 -8.70 4.27 8.16
CA LYS A 177 -8.59 5.52 7.41
C LYS A 177 -7.23 6.15 7.64
N VAL A 178 -6.62 6.65 6.57
CA VAL A 178 -5.42 7.50 6.65
C VAL A 178 -5.82 8.85 7.23
N LEU A 179 -5.16 9.26 8.31
CA LEU A 179 -5.31 10.57 8.92
C LEU A 179 -4.03 11.39 8.70
N VAL A 180 -4.11 12.70 8.90
CA VAL A 180 -2.92 13.56 8.82
C VAL A 180 -1.89 13.11 9.87
N GLY A 181 -0.65 12.91 9.44
CA GLY A 181 0.44 12.39 10.26
C GLY A 181 0.52 10.87 10.32
N SER A 182 -0.42 10.12 9.72
CA SER A 182 -0.28 8.67 9.56
C SER A 182 0.88 8.35 8.64
N SER A 183 1.74 7.42 9.05
CA SER A 183 2.81 6.88 8.21
C SER A 183 2.40 5.52 7.66
N VAL A 184 2.58 5.32 6.35
CA VAL A 184 2.34 4.06 5.65
C VAL A 184 3.63 3.62 4.99
N GLU A 185 4.00 2.37 5.22
CA GLU A 185 5.21 1.77 4.66
C GLU A 185 4.87 0.96 3.42
N PHE A 186 5.55 1.26 2.31
CA PHE A 186 5.49 0.53 1.06
C PHE A 186 6.83 -0.17 0.83
N SER A 187 6.86 -1.50 0.87
CA SER A 187 8.09 -2.24 0.59
C SER A 187 8.45 -2.17 -0.89
N LYS A 188 9.75 -2.15 -1.18
CA LYS A 188 10.28 -2.18 -2.56
C LYS A 188 9.85 -3.45 -3.29
N ASP A 189 9.76 -4.56 -2.58
CA ASP A 189 9.25 -5.83 -3.13
C ASP A 189 7.79 -5.71 -3.57
N LEU A 190 6.94 -5.06 -2.78
CA LEU A 190 5.53 -4.86 -3.13
C LEU A 190 5.40 -3.95 -4.36
N ILE A 191 6.21 -2.89 -4.45
CA ILE A 191 6.26 -2.00 -5.63
C ILE A 191 6.70 -2.78 -6.87
N ASN A 192 7.75 -3.60 -6.75
CA ASN A 192 8.21 -4.46 -7.84
C ASN A 192 7.13 -5.44 -8.30
N GLN A 193 6.48 -6.12 -7.35
CA GLN A 193 5.36 -7.02 -7.65
C GLN A 193 4.24 -6.29 -8.39
N ALA A 194 3.89 -5.08 -7.96
CA ALA A 194 2.86 -4.28 -8.61
C ALA A 194 3.23 -3.94 -10.06
N ILE A 195 4.48 -3.55 -10.30
CA ILE A 195 5.04 -3.27 -11.64
C ILE A 195 5.03 -4.54 -12.52
N GLU A 196 5.45 -5.68 -11.98
CA GLU A 196 5.43 -6.94 -12.72
C GLU A 196 4.01 -7.36 -13.09
N GLN A 197 3.03 -7.14 -12.21
CA GLN A 197 1.63 -7.43 -12.49
C GLN A 197 1.04 -6.43 -13.50
N SER A 198 1.41 -5.15 -13.45
CA SER A 198 0.93 -4.16 -14.40
C SER A 198 1.38 -4.47 -15.83
N LYS A 199 2.58 -5.01 -16.00
CA LYS A 199 3.10 -5.41 -17.32
C LYS A 199 2.40 -6.63 -17.93
N LYS A 200 1.59 -7.35 -17.15
CA LYS A 200 0.80 -8.50 -17.62
C LYS A 200 -0.60 -8.10 -18.07
N LEU A 201 -0.96 -6.81 -17.95
CA LEU A 201 -2.26 -6.32 -18.39
C LEU A 201 -2.41 -6.45 -19.91
N ASN A 202 -3.58 -6.88 -20.34
CA ASN A 202 -3.94 -6.90 -21.76
C ASN A 202 -4.53 -5.57 -22.21
N ASP A 203 -4.65 -5.39 -23.54
CA ASP A 203 -5.14 -4.15 -24.14
C ASP A 203 -6.53 -3.73 -23.66
N ASN A 204 -7.42 -4.70 -23.39
CA ASN A 204 -8.76 -4.39 -22.87
C ASN A 204 -8.69 -3.84 -21.44
N GLN A 205 -7.81 -4.40 -20.60
CA GLN A 205 -7.59 -3.90 -19.25
C GLN A 205 -6.97 -2.50 -19.27
N LEU A 206 -5.99 -2.26 -20.14
CA LEU A 206 -5.39 -0.93 -20.32
C LEU A 206 -6.42 0.09 -20.81
N LYS A 207 -7.25 -0.27 -21.78
CA LYS A 207 -8.32 0.59 -22.28
C LYS A 207 -9.34 0.96 -21.20
N ASN A 208 -9.69 0.03 -20.33
CA ASN A 208 -10.56 0.30 -19.19
C ASN A 208 -9.92 1.26 -18.17
N LEU A 209 -8.59 1.22 -18.04
CA LEU A 209 -7.83 2.10 -17.15
C LEU A 209 -7.66 3.52 -17.71
N GLN A 210 -7.76 3.69 -19.03
CA GLN A 210 -7.59 4.98 -19.72
C GLN A 210 -8.52 6.08 -19.19
N LYS A 211 -9.74 5.72 -18.76
CA LYS A 211 -10.68 6.68 -18.15
C LYS A 211 -10.12 7.29 -16.86
N TYR A 212 -9.39 6.49 -16.07
CA TYR A 212 -8.85 6.91 -14.79
C TYR A 212 -7.51 7.63 -14.96
N SER A 213 -6.67 7.20 -15.91
CA SER A 213 -5.41 7.89 -16.20
C SER A 213 -5.66 9.33 -16.67
N ALA A 214 -6.70 9.57 -17.47
CA ALA A 214 -7.11 10.92 -17.89
C ALA A 214 -7.52 11.85 -16.74
N MET A 215 -7.95 11.30 -15.59
CA MET A 215 -8.33 12.09 -14.41
C MET A 215 -7.13 12.47 -13.54
N VAL A 216 -5.95 11.90 -13.80
CA VAL A 216 -4.73 12.12 -13.02
C VAL A 216 -3.58 12.50 -13.97
N PRO A 217 -3.55 13.76 -14.48
CA PRO A 217 -2.56 14.19 -15.46
C PRO A 217 -1.12 14.11 -14.96
N SER A 218 -0.91 14.16 -13.64
CA SER A 218 0.40 14.06 -13.00
C SER A 218 1.08 12.70 -13.19
N LEU A 219 0.39 11.70 -13.76
CA LEU A 219 0.96 10.38 -14.05
C LEU A 219 1.46 10.22 -15.49
N SER A 220 1.20 11.20 -16.36
CA SER A 220 1.53 11.14 -17.79
C SER A 220 3.03 11.25 -18.04
#